data_AF-A0ABD2UYF8-F1
#
_entry.id   AF-A0ABD2UYF8-F1
#
_cell.length_a   1.000
_cell.length_b   1.000
_cell.length_c   1.000
_cell.angle_alpha   90.00
_cell.angle_beta   90.00
_cell.angle_gamma   90.00
#
_symmetry.space_group_name_H-M   'P 1'
#
loop_
_entity.id
_entity.type
_entity.pdbx_description
1 polymer ?
#
loop_
_entity_poly.entity_id
_entity_poly.type
_entity_poly.pdbx_seq_one_letter_code
_entity_poly.pdbx_strand_id
1 'polypeptide(L)'
;APEVFRNEEYDTKVDVFSFALILQEMIEGYPPFHAKEENDVPKLYAAKERPPFKAPAKFYAHGLKELIEECWNDKPTERPSFKQIIPRLEFIYKKFDHNKRWKVIRPLNCFQHLEAMWKKDSSGLSS
;
A
#
# COMPACT_ATOMS: atom_id res chain seq x y z
N ALA A 1 0.16 10.13 -8.36
CA ALA A 1 0.96 9.48 -9.43
C ALA A 1 1.76 10.56 -10.19
N PRO A 2 2.87 10.24 -10.86
CA PRO A 2 3.75 11.22 -11.51
C PRO A 2 3.02 12.15 -12.50
N GLU A 3 2.10 11.60 -13.30
CA GLU A 3 1.30 12.32 -14.30
C GLU A 3 0.43 13.43 -13.69
N VAL A 4 -0.05 13.25 -12.45
CA VAL A 4 -0.84 14.27 -11.73
C VAL A 4 0.03 15.49 -11.40
N PHE A 5 1.30 15.26 -11.03
CA PHE A 5 2.24 16.35 -10.74
C PHE A 5 2.78 17.02 -12.00
N ARG A 6 2.76 16.32 -13.13
CA ARG A 6 3.11 16.87 -14.45
C ARG A 6 1.93 17.57 -15.14
N ASN A 7 0.76 17.59 -14.49
CA ASN A 7 -0.46 18.19 -15.02
C ASN A 7 -0.88 17.59 -16.38
N GLU A 8 -0.62 16.29 -16.54
CA GLU A 8 -0.99 15.47 -17.69
C GLU A 8 -2.43 14.93 -17.51
N GLU A 9 -3.05 14.47 -18.60
CA GLU A 9 -4.32 13.73 -18.49
C GLU A 9 -4.12 12.46 -17.66
N TYR A 10 -5.06 12.19 -16.77
CA TYR A 10 -4.99 11.05 -15.86
C TYR A 10 -6.33 10.31 -15.79
N ASP A 11 -6.26 9.02 -15.47
CA ASP A 11 -7.40 8.13 -15.31
C ASP A 11 -7.35 7.41 -13.95
N THR A 12 -8.14 6.36 -13.79
CA THR A 12 -8.19 5.53 -12.56
C THR A 12 -6.85 4.84 -12.22
N LYS A 13 -5.84 4.86 -13.10
CA LYS A 13 -4.51 4.30 -12.79
C LYS A 13 -3.73 5.13 -11.78
N VAL A 14 -4.16 6.36 -11.49
CA VAL A 14 -3.61 7.14 -10.38
C VAL A 14 -3.90 6.49 -9.02
N ASP A 15 -5.04 5.82 -8.90
CA ASP A 15 -5.43 5.09 -7.69
C ASP A 15 -4.59 3.84 -7.50
N VAL A 16 -4.25 3.15 -8.61
CA VAL A 16 -3.33 2.00 -8.59
C VAL A 16 -1.93 2.41 -8.10
N PHE A 17 -1.44 3.57 -8.54
CA PHE A 17 -0.17 4.11 -8.07
C PHE A 17 -0.22 4.40 -6.57
N SER A 18 -1.30 5.05 -6.10
CA SER A 18 -1.48 5.39 -4.69
C SER A 18 -1.62 4.13 -3.83
N PHE A 19 -2.30 3.11 -4.33
CA PHE A 19 -2.39 1.79 -3.70
C PHE A 19 -1.01 1.15 -3.48
N ALA A 20 -0.11 1.23 -4.46
CA ALA A 20 1.26 0.73 -4.33
C ALA A 20 2.03 1.42 -3.20
N LEU A 21 1.88 2.75 -3.08
CA LEU A 21 2.50 3.54 -2.02
C LEU A 21 1.96 3.14 -0.63
N ILE A 22 0.64 2.95 -0.50
CA ILE A 22 0.02 2.50 0.75
C ILE A 22 0.55 1.11 1.15
N LEU A 23 0.64 0.17 0.20
CA LEU A 23 1.22 -1.15 0.49
C LEU A 23 2.67 -1.06 0.95
N GLN A 24 3.48 -0.21 0.31
CA GLN A 24 4.87 0.00 0.70
C GLN A 24 4.97 0.62 2.10
N GLU A 25 4.16 1.64 2.41
CA GLU A 25 4.06 2.26 3.73
C GLU A 25 3.66 1.27 4.82
N MET A 26 2.66 0.41 4.55
CA MET A 26 2.23 -0.61 5.49
C MET A 26 3.33 -1.62 5.85
N ILE A 27 4.23 -1.94 4.91
CA ILE A 27 5.33 -2.89 5.13
C ILE A 27 6.51 -2.21 5.81
N GLU A 28 6.86 -0.99 5.41
CA GLU A 28 7.96 -0.22 5.99
C GLU A 28 7.64 0.35 7.37
N GLY A 29 6.37 0.65 7.63
CA GLY A 29 5.90 1.26 8.87
C GLY A 29 6.10 2.77 8.96
N TYR A 30 6.42 3.44 7.84
CA TYR A 30 6.59 4.89 7.76
C TYR A 30 6.24 5.41 6.36
N PRO A 31 5.90 6.70 6.22
CA PRO A 31 5.52 7.28 4.95
C PRO A 31 6.59 7.12 3.85
N PRO A 32 6.19 6.93 2.58
CA PRO A 32 7.10 6.93 1.44
C PRO A 32 8.01 8.18 1.47
N PHE A 33 9.31 7.99 1.30
CA PHE A 33 10.31 9.07 1.38
C PHE A 33 10.33 9.86 2.71
N HIS A 34 9.98 9.27 3.86
CA HIS A 34 9.98 9.95 5.18
C HIS A 34 11.25 10.76 5.56
N ALA A 35 12.39 10.47 4.93
CA ALA A 35 13.67 11.14 5.18
C ALA A 35 13.91 12.35 4.23
N LYS A 36 12.94 12.69 3.39
CA LYS A 36 12.98 13.79 2.44
C LYS A 36 11.99 14.86 2.86
N GLU A 37 12.27 16.10 2.48
CA GLU A 37 11.34 17.21 2.63
C GLU A 37 10.06 16.96 1.82
N GLU A 38 8.89 17.20 2.42
CA GLU A 38 7.59 16.92 1.81
C GLU A 38 7.42 17.60 0.44
N ASN A 39 7.94 18.82 0.31
CA ASN A 39 7.90 19.61 -0.92
C ASN A 39 8.72 19.02 -2.07
N ASP A 40 9.68 18.13 -1.78
CA ASP A 40 10.51 17.49 -2.80
C ASP A 40 9.94 16.15 -3.26
N VAL A 41 9.08 15.52 -2.47
CA VAL A 41 8.49 14.21 -2.78
C VAL A 41 7.81 14.16 -4.16
N PRO A 42 6.99 15.15 -4.58
CA PRO A 42 6.43 15.20 -5.93
C PRO A 42 7.51 15.20 -7.03
N LYS A 43 8.61 15.91 -6.81
CA LYS A 43 9.73 16.01 -7.78
C LYS A 43 10.45 14.68 -7.92
N LEU A 44 10.63 13.94 -6.81
CA LEU A 44 11.22 12.60 -6.83
C LEU A 44 10.38 11.64 -7.67
N TYR A 45 9.06 11.64 -7.49
CA TYR A 45 8.16 10.80 -8.29
C TYR A 45 8.21 11.15 -9.79
N ALA A 46 8.23 12.45 -10.12
CA ALA A 46 8.37 12.94 -11.48
C ALA A 46 9.73 12.58 -12.11
N ALA A 47 10.80 12.54 -11.31
CA ALA A 47 12.14 12.09 -11.69
C ALA A 47 12.28 10.55 -11.75
N LYS A 48 11.17 9.81 -11.64
CA LYS A 48 11.11 8.34 -11.66
C LYS A 48 11.78 7.67 -10.48
N GLU A 49 12.07 8.40 -9.41
CA GLU A 49 12.49 7.79 -8.15
C GLU A 49 11.32 7.09 -7.46
N ARG A 50 11.63 6.01 -6.73
CA ARG A 50 10.66 5.23 -5.98
C ARG A 50 11.14 5.03 -4.54
N PRO A 51 10.23 4.92 -3.56
CA PRO A 51 10.59 4.62 -2.19
C PRO A 51 11.39 3.32 -2.09
N PRO A 52 12.48 3.29 -1.32
CA PRO A 52 13.28 2.07 -1.18
C PRO A 52 12.55 1.02 -0.34
N PHE A 53 12.80 -0.24 -0.65
CA PHE A 53 12.40 -1.38 0.19
C PHE A 53 13.52 -1.68 1.21
N LYS A 54 13.41 -1.10 2.41
CA LYS A 54 14.39 -1.23 3.50
C LYS A 54 13.98 -2.31 4.50
N ALA A 55 12.69 -2.64 4.58
CA ALA A 55 12.21 -3.67 5.49
C ALA A 55 12.89 -5.03 5.17
N PRO A 56 13.16 -5.88 6.18
CA PRO A 56 13.69 -7.22 5.95
C PRO A 56 12.86 -8.03 4.93
N ALA A 57 13.54 -8.73 4.02
CA ALA A 57 12.90 -9.49 2.92
C ALA A 57 11.75 -10.42 3.38
N LYS A 58 11.82 -10.95 4.60
CA LYS A 58 10.77 -11.79 5.21
C LYS A 58 9.40 -11.10 5.37
N PHE A 59 9.36 -9.76 5.35
CA PHE A 59 8.12 -8.98 5.44
C PHE A 59 7.47 -8.77 4.08
N TYR A 60 8.23 -8.95 2.99
CA TYR A 60 7.67 -8.98 1.65
C TYR A 60 7.21 -10.39 1.32
N ALA A 61 5.91 -10.53 1.15
CA ALA A 61 5.38 -11.76 0.62
C ALA A 61 5.95 -12.05 -0.77
N HIS A 62 6.17 -13.33 -1.09
CA HIS A 62 6.69 -13.71 -2.40
C HIS A 62 5.75 -13.20 -3.51
N GLY A 63 6.27 -12.42 -4.45
CA GLY A 63 5.48 -11.79 -5.52
C GLY A 63 4.85 -10.45 -5.15
N LEU A 64 4.86 -10.05 -3.87
CA LEU A 64 4.24 -8.79 -3.42
C LEU A 64 5.11 -7.58 -3.76
N LYS A 65 6.43 -7.70 -3.61
CA LYS A 65 7.35 -6.63 -3.98
C LYS A 65 7.23 -6.32 -5.49
N GLU A 66 7.23 -7.36 -6.31
CA GLU A 66 7.08 -7.25 -7.76
C GLU A 66 5.73 -6.64 -8.14
N LEU A 67 4.65 -7.05 -7.47
CA LEU A 67 3.33 -6.46 -7.67
C LEU A 67 3.29 -4.97 -7.32
N ILE A 68 3.90 -4.55 -6.21
CA ILE A 68 4.05 -3.13 -5.84
C ILE A 68 4.82 -2.40 -6.94
N GLU A 69 5.91 -3.00 -7.41
CA GLU A 69 6.76 -2.41 -8.45
C GLU A 69 6.03 -2.19 -9.78
N GLU A 70 5.13 -3.09 -10.16
CA GLU A 70 4.27 -2.94 -11.33
C GLU A 70 3.16 -1.89 -11.11
N CYS A 71 2.59 -1.81 -9.91
CA CYS A 71 1.50 -0.88 -9.60
C CYS A 71 1.95 0.60 -9.60
N TRP A 72 3.21 0.90 -9.28
CA TRP A 72 3.76 2.26 -9.33
C TRP A 72 4.59 2.56 -10.59
N ASN A 73 4.35 1.84 -11.69
CA ASN A 73 5.05 2.06 -12.94
C ASN A 73 4.89 3.52 -13.41
N ASP A 74 5.94 4.10 -14.00
CA ASP A 74 5.92 5.45 -14.55
C ASP A 74 4.87 5.60 -15.66
N LYS A 75 4.69 4.56 -16.49
CA LYS A 75 3.67 4.53 -17.54
C LYS A 75 2.33 4.03 -16.96
N PRO A 76 1.25 4.84 -16.97
CA PRO A 76 -0.07 4.41 -16.47
C PRO A 76 -0.63 3.18 -17.21
N THR A 77 -0.29 3.01 -18.48
CA THR A 77 -0.71 1.87 -19.32
C THR A 77 -0.13 0.54 -18.86
N GLU A 78 1.09 0.55 -18.31
CA GLU A 78 1.79 -0.64 -17.81
C GLU A 78 1.32 -1.04 -16.41
N ARG A 79 0.61 -0.15 -15.71
CA ARG A 79 0.06 -0.47 -14.38
C ARG A 79 -1.08 -1.48 -14.53
N PRO A 80 -1.09 -2.57 -13.74
CA PRO A 80 -2.21 -3.51 -13.75
C PRO A 80 -3.49 -2.83 -13.26
N SER A 81 -4.64 -3.28 -13.76
CA SER A 81 -5.95 -2.89 -13.22
C SER A 81 -6.23 -3.59 -11.90
N PHE A 82 -7.12 -3.06 -11.07
CA PHE A 82 -7.55 -3.76 -9.85
C PHE A 82 -8.11 -5.16 -10.13
N LYS A 83 -8.76 -5.36 -11.28
CA LYS A 83 -9.22 -6.69 -11.74
C LYS A 83 -8.08 -7.71 -11.89
N GLN A 84 -6.87 -7.24 -12.22
CA GLN A 84 -5.66 -8.07 -12.31
C GLN A 84 -4.91 -8.16 -10.97
N ILE A 85 -4.96 -7.10 -10.16
CA ILE A 85 -4.28 -7.02 -8.85
C ILE A 85 -4.92 -7.97 -7.83
N ILE A 86 -6.25 -7.95 -7.70
CA ILE A 86 -7.00 -8.74 -6.71
C ILE A 86 -6.64 -10.25 -6.77
N PRO A 87 -6.73 -10.95 -7.91
CA PRO A 87 -6.42 -12.38 -7.95
C PRO A 87 -4.95 -12.68 -7.63
N ARG A 88 -4.02 -11.76 -7.93
CA ARG A 88 -2.61 -11.90 -7.54
C ARG A 88 -2.43 -11.79 -6.03
N LEU A 89 -3.10 -10.82 -5.39
CA LEU A 89 -3.09 -10.68 -3.94
C LEU A 89 -3.70 -11.90 -3.25
N GLU A 90 -4.80 -12.44 -3.76
CA GLU A 90 -5.39 -13.68 -3.23
C GLU A 90 -4.43 -14.87 -3.32
N PHE A 91 -3.71 -14.99 -4.44
CA PHE A 91 -2.72 -16.04 -4.61
C PHE A 91 -1.54 -15.89 -3.63
N ILE A 92 -1.03 -14.66 -3.48
CA ILE A 92 0.02 -14.34 -2.51
C ILE A 92 -0.45 -14.67 -1.08
N TYR A 93 -1.67 -14.27 -0.73
CA TYR A 93 -2.29 -14.54 0.58
C TYR A 93 -2.43 -16.05 0.84
N LYS A 94 -2.93 -16.82 -0.11
CA LYS A 94 -3.04 -18.28 0.01
C LYS A 94 -1.67 -18.93 0.24
N LYS A 95 -0.61 -18.49 -0.46
CA LYS A 95 0.75 -18.99 -0.22
C LYS A 95 1.30 -18.60 1.16
N PHE A 96 0.85 -17.48 1.70
CA PHE A 96 1.16 -17.04 3.06
C PHE A 96 0.51 -17.91 4.13
N ASP A 97 -0.74 -18.30 3.90
CA ASP A 97 -1.54 -19.13 4.82
C ASP A 97 -1.00 -20.57 4.90
N HIS A 98 -0.61 -21.17 3.77
CA HIS A 98 -0.03 -22.52 3.74
C HIS A 98 1.34 -22.61 4.45
N ASN A 99 2.13 -21.52 4.47
CA ASN A 99 3.47 -21.55 5.06
C ASN A 99 3.49 -21.23 6.54
N LYS A 100 2.45 -20.62 7.10
CA LYS A 100 2.31 -20.40 8.54
C LYS A 100 0.82 -20.40 8.88
N ARG A 101 0.41 -21.33 9.72
CA ARG A 101 -0.64 -21.12 10.73
C ARG A 101 -0.17 -19.94 11.59
N TRP A 102 -0.43 -18.69 11.16
CA TRP A 102 0.03 -17.48 11.84
C TRP A 102 -0.55 -17.51 13.25
N LYS A 103 0.28 -17.86 14.25
CA LYS A 103 0.03 -17.53 15.65
C LYS A 103 -0.04 -16.01 15.70
N VAL A 104 -1.28 -15.52 15.62
CA VAL A 104 -1.79 -14.24 16.06
C VAL A 104 -0.92 -13.06 15.61
N ILE A 105 -1.35 -12.42 14.52
CA ILE A 105 -1.12 -11.00 14.30
C ILE A 105 -1.49 -10.31 15.62
N ARG A 106 -0.50 -9.90 16.43
CA ARG A 106 -0.77 -8.91 17.47
C ARG A 106 -1.25 -7.69 16.69
N PRO A 107 -2.48 -7.21 16.93
CA PRO A 107 -3.00 -6.08 16.17
C PRO A 107 -2.00 -4.94 16.30
N LEU A 108 -1.68 -4.28 15.19
CA LEU A 108 -0.95 -3.01 15.25
C LEU A 108 -1.70 -2.12 16.24
N ASN A 109 -0.96 -1.49 17.17
CA ASN A 109 -1.55 -0.70 18.25
C ASN A 109 -2.48 0.44 17.78
N CYS A 110 -2.50 0.76 16.47
CA CYS A 110 -3.45 1.70 15.88
C CYS A 110 -4.89 1.16 15.72
N PHE A 111 -5.09 -0.16 15.63
CA PHE A 111 -6.42 -0.74 15.44
C PHE A 111 -7.22 -0.91 16.73
N GLN A 112 -6.56 -0.93 17.89
CA GLN A 112 -7.22 -1.05 19.19
C GLN A 112 -8.10 0.18 19.51
N HIS A 113 -7.71 1.36 19.01
CA HIS A 113 -8.48 2.59 19.19
C HIS A 113 -9.70 2.66 18.27
N LEU A 114 -9.63 2.06 17.08
CA LEU A 114 -10.72 2.06 16.10
C LEU A 114 -11.89 1.17 16.56
N GLU A 115 -11.60 0.01 17.18
CA GLU A 115 -12.62 -0.85 17.77
C GLU A 115 -13.32 -0.21 18.99
N ALA A 116 -12.60 0.61 19.75
CA ALA A 116 -13.16 1.34 20.89
C ALA A 116 -14.16 2.43 20.44
N MET A 117 -13.95 3.03 19.27
CA MET A 117 -14.90 3.97 18.68
C MET A 117 -16.18 3.27 18.20
N TRP A 118 -16.06 2.12 17.51
CA TRP A 118 -17.22 1.40 16.98
C TRP A 118 -18.13 0.82 18.08
N LYS A 119 -17.56 0.40 19.22
CA LYS A 119 -18.33 -0.06 20.39
C LYS A 119 -19.06 1.06 21.12
N LYS A 120 -18.62 2.32 20.98
CA LYS A 120 -19.24 3.47 21.65
C LYS A 120 -20.50 3.96 20.94
N ASP A 121 -20.59 3.78 19.62
CA ASP A 121 -21.79 4.13 18.85
C ASP A 121 -22.89 3.08 18.95
N SER A 122 -22.55 1.83 19.29
CA SER A 122 -23.52 0.73 19.42
C SER A 122 -24.33 0.75 20.73
N SER A 123 -23.90 1.52 21.73
CA SER A 123 -24.57 1.65 23.04
C SER A 123 -25.33 2.97 23.21
N GLY A 124 -25.40 3.81 22.16
CA GLY A 124 -26.11 5.09 22.17
C GLY A 124 -27.54 5.07 21.64
N LEU A 125 -28.02 3.96 21.06
CA LEU A 125 -29.42 3.80 20.62
C LEU A 125 -30.16 2.77 21.49
N SER A 126 -30.22 3.03 22.79
CA SER A 126 -31.30 2.52 23.64
C SER A 126 -31.54 3.51 24.78
N SER A 127 -32.31 4.55 24.49
CA SER A 127 -33.00 5.39 25.47
C SER A 127 -34.34 5.78 24.88
#